data_AF-A0A937KQQ9-F1
#
_entry.id   AF-A0A937KQQ9-F1
#
_cell.length_a   1.000
_cell.length_b   1.000
_cell.length_c   1.000
_cell.angle_alpha   90.00
_cell.angle_beta   90.00
_cell.angle_gamma   90.00
#
_symmetry.space_group_name_H-M   'P 1'
#
loop_
_entity.id
_entity.type
_entity.pdbx_description
1 polymer ?
#
loop_
_entity_poly.entity_id
_entity_poly.type
_entity_poly.pdbx_seq_one_letter_code
_entity_poly.pdbx_strand_id
1 'polypeptide(L)'
;MYIKTASFNILKNNEIRGGVSITLTPSNSSDVIFEYKALAPNWRLWNDFKKKKISQEKFIISYKESLSQLNPKQVIEHLNILTGGLEPILMCSCANTKFCHRHLVADWLENERGLIIQELNFPELSRKNGYLFKRKNPTLFPD
;
A
#
# COMPACT_ATOMS: atom_id res chain seq x y z
N MET A 1 17.00 -1.52 2.53
CA MET A 1 16.10 -1.67 1.36
C MET A 1 15.02 -0.61 1.47
N TYR A 2 14.69 0.03 0.35
CA TYR A 2 13.64 1.05 0.29
C TYR A 2 12.41 0.45 -0.38
N ILE A 3 11.23 0.79 0.14
CA ILE A 3 9.93 0.42 -0.42
C ILE A 3 9.11 1.71 -0.47
N LYS A 4 8.34 1.90 -1.53
CA LYS A 4 7.40 3.01 -1.67
C LYS A 4 6.00 2.50 -1.96
N THR A 5 5.01 3.37 -1.84
CA THR A 5 3.63 3.13 -2.29
C THR A 5 3.25 4.10 -3.40
N ALA A 6 2.34 3.67 -4.28
CA ALA A 6 1.79 4.53 -5.32
C ALA A 6 0.37 4.13 -5.73
N SER A 7 -0.37 5.08 -6.29
CA SER A 7 -1.59 4.79 -7.07
C SER A 7 -1.23 4.46 -8.51
N PHE A 8 -1.95 3.54 -9.17
CA PHE A 8 -1.81 3.33 -10.63
C PHE A 8 -2.03 4.59 -11.47
N ASN A 9 -2.68 5.61 -10.92
CA ASN A 9 -2.86 6.90 -11.60
C ASN A 9 -1.54 7.56 -12.02
N ILE A 10 -0.41 7.27 -11.35
CA ILE A 10 0.88 7.87 -11.69
C ILE A 10 1.48 7.33 -12.99
N LEU A 11 1.06 6.12 -13.41
CA LEU A 11 1.60 5.44 -14.60
C LEU A 11 1.26 6.18 -15.89
N LYS A 12 0.19 6.99 -15.90
CA LYS A 12 -0.20 7.80 -17.06
C LYS A 12 0.89 8.76 -17.52
N ASN A 13 1.78 9.16 -16.60
CA ASN A 13 2.76 10.22 -16.82
C ASN A 13 4.20 9.77 -16.52
N ASN A 14 4.43 8.53 -16.05
CA ASN A 14 5.73 8.08 -15.57
C ASN A 14 5.96 6.59 -15.85
N GLU A 15 7.17 6.24 -16.26
CA GLU A 15 7.63 4.85 -16.30
C GLU A 15 8.05 4.40 -14.88
N ILE A 16 7.43 3.32 -14.38
CA ILE A 16 7.67 2.80 -13.03
C ILE A 16 8.24 1.37 -13.11
N ARG A 17 9.57 1.26 -13.13
CA ARG A 17 10.26 -0.03 -13.35
C ARG A 17 10.11 -1.04 -12.20
N GLY A 18 9.87 -0.57 -10.98
CA GLY A 18 9.70 -1.40 -9.77
C GLY A 18 8.24 -1.57 -9.31
N GLY A 19 7.26 -1.30 -10.18
CA GLY A 19 5.84 -1.32 -9.82
C GLY A 19 5.34 -2.74 -9.52
N VAL A 20 4.82 -2.96 -8.32
CA VAL A 20 4.22 -4.22 -7.88
C VAL A 20 2.75 -4.03 -7.57
N SER A 21 1.89 -4.67 -8.35
CA SER A 21 0.45 -4.73 -8.07
C SER A 21 0.18 -5.56 -6.82
N ILE A 22 -0.50 -4.97 -5.85
CA ILE A 22 -1.01 -5.67 -4.65
C ILE A 22 -2.54 -5.72 -4.64
N THR A 23 -3.18 -5.62 -5.81
CA THR A 23 -4.63 -5.72 -5.96
C THR A 23 -5.09 -7.15 -6.23
N LEU A 24 -6.37 -7.43 -5.95
CA LEU A 24 -6.99 -8.71 -6.31
C LEU A 24 -7.10 -8.91 -7.82
N THR A 25 -7.33 -7.83 -8.55
CA THR A 25 -7.41 -7.82 -10.01
C THR A 25 -6.08 -7.35 -10.60
N PRO A 26 -5.70 -7.84 -11.78
CA PRO A 26 -4.55 -7.30 -12.50
C PRO A 26 -4.73 -5.80 -12.79
N SER A 27 -3.63 -5.09 -12.88
CA SER A 27 -3.61 -3.75 -13.49
C SER A 27 -3.76 -3.92 -15.00
N ASN A 28 -4.71 -3.24 -15.63
CA ASN A 28 -4.82 -3.21 -17.10
C ASN A 28 -3.71 -2.35 -17.77
N SER A 29 -2.57 -2.14 -17.10
CA SER A 29 -1.44 -1.37 -17.61
C SER A 29 -0.28 -2.31 -17.88
N SER A 30 0.33 -2.18 -19.06
CA SER A 30 1.55 -2.89 -19.47
C SER A 30 2.77 -2.54 -18.61
N ASP A 31 2.72 -1.43 -17.87
CA ASP A 31 3.85 -0.89 -17.11
C ASP A 31 4.00 -1.53 -15.72
N VAL A 32 2.99 -2.28 -15.27
CA VAL A 32 3.04 -3.04 -14.02
C VAL A 32 3.10 -4.51 -14.35
N ILE A 33 4.32 -5.02 -14.35
CA ILE A 33 4.66 -6.39 -14.76
C ILE A 33 4.58 -7.34 -13.56
N PHE A 34 4.77 -6.82 -12.34
CA PHE A 34 4.87 -7.62 -11.12
C PHE A 34 3.56 -7.62 -10.33
N GLU A 35 3.16 -8.80 -9.83
CA GLU A 35 2.00 -8.96 -8.96
C GLU A 35 2.38 -9.69 -7.67
N TYR A 36 1.89 -9.21 -6.52
CA TYR A 36 2.10 -9.85 -5.22
C TYR A 36 0.79 -9.96 -4.44
N LYS A 37 -0.03 -10.95 -4.84
CA LYS A 37 -1.42 -11.15 -4.35
C LYS A 37 -1.51 -11.52 -2.87
N ALA A 38 -0.42 -11.97 -2.25
CA ALA A 38 -0.40 -12.23 -0.80
C ALA A 38 -0.70 -10.96 0.02
N LEU A 39 -0.43 -9.77 -0.53
CA LEU A 39 -0.77 -8.50 0.09
C LEU A 39 -2.15 -7.96 -0.34
N ALA A 40 -2.90 -8.67 -1.18
CA ALA A 40 -4.26 -8.26 -1.50
C ALA A 40 -5.23 -8.68 -0.37
N PRO A 41 -6.23 -7.86 -0.01
CA PRO A 41 -7.30 -8.33 0.87
C PRO A 41 -8.00 -9.53 0.23
N ASN A 42 -8.40 -10.54 1.02
CA ASN A 42 -9.12 -11.67 0.44
C ASN A 42 -10.44 -11.22 -0.22
N TRP A 43 -10.87 -11.95 -1.25
CA TRP A 43 -12.01 -11.53 -2.09
C TRP A 43 -13.29 -11.32 -1.29
N ARG A 44 -13.58 -12.19 -0.30
CA ARG A 44 -14.77 -12.09 0.52
C ARG A 44 -14.79 -10.80 1.34
N LEU A 45 -13.69 -10.50 2.02
CA LEU A 45 -13.52 -9.29 2.82
C LEU A 45 -13.67 -8.03 1.97
N TRP A 46 -13.03 -8.00 0.79
CA TRP A 46 -13.16 -6.91 -0.16
C TRP A 46 -14.60 -6.74 -0.68
N ASN A 47 -15.24 -7.83 -1.08
CA ASN A 47 -16.59 -7.82 -1.61
C ASN A 47 -17.62 -7.41 -0.56
N ASP A 48 -17.49 -7.89 0.68
CA ASP A 48 -18.38 -7.53 1.77
C ASP A 48 -18.24 -6.04 2.15
N PHE A 49 -17.01 -5.51 2.15
CA PHE A 49 -16.77 -4.08 2.35
C PHE A 49 -17.36 -3.24 1.20
N LYS A 50 -17.12 -3.62 -0.06
CA LYS A 50 -17.68 -2.94 -1.23
C LYS A 50 -19.21 -2.93 -1.24
N LYS A 51 -19.84 -4.02 -0.78
CA LYS A 51 -21.30 -4.15 -0.64
C LYS A 51 -21.85 -3.53 0.65
N LYS A 52 -21.02 -2.83 1.43
CA LYS A 52 -21.38 -2.20 2.71
C LYS A 52 -21.97 -3.18 3.75
N LYS A 53 -21.61 -4.46 3.66
CA LYS A 53 -22.03 -5.48 4.63
C LYS A 53 -21.21 -5.43 5.92
N ILE A 54 -20.01 -4.87 5.84
CA ILE A 54 -19.12 -4.63 6.97
C ILE A 54 -18.68 -3.17 6.97
N SER A 55 -18.40 -2.64 8.16
CA SER A 55 -17.84 -1.30 8.31
C SER A 55 -16.36 -1.26 7.90
N GLN A 56 -15.83 -0.05 7.74
CA GLN A 56 -14.42 0.15 7.47
C GLN A 56 -13.54 -0.33 8.63
N GLU A 57 -13.96 -0.10 9.87
CA GLU A 57 -13.26 -0.55 11.07
C GLU A 57 -13.16 -2.08 11.08
N LYS A 58 -14.25 -2.77 10.75
CA LYS A 58 -14.26 -4.23 10.65
C LYS A 58 -13.34 -4.72 9.53
N PHE A 59 -13.32 -4.03 8.39
CA PHE A 59 -12.39 -4.33 7.30
C PHE A 59 -10.93 -4.20 7.76
N ILE A 60 -10.58 -3.09 8.41
CA ILE A 60 -9.22 -2.83 8.89
C ILE A 60 -8.78 -3.92 9.87
N ILE A 61 -9.62 -4.30 10.83
CA ILE A 61 -9.32 -5.34 11.82
C ILE A 61 -9.04 -6.68 11.12
N SER A 62 -10.00 -7.16 10.31
CA SER A 62 -9.87 -8.46 9.64
C SER A 62 -8.73 -8.51 8.63
N TYR A 63 -8.42 -7.38 7.98
CA TYR A 63 -7.29 -7.32 7.07
C TYR A 63 -5.94 -7.31 7.80
N LYS A 64 -5.82 -6.58 8.92
CA LYS A 64 -4.62 -6.64 9.78
C LYS A 64 -4.38 -8.03 10.35
N GLU A 65 -5.44 -8.75 10.74
CA GLU A 65 -5.36 -10.15 11.15
C GLU A 65 -4.80 -11.02 10.01
N SER A 66 -5.25 -10.82 8.77
CA SER A 66 -4.69 -11.53 7.61
C SER A 66 -3.21 -11.21 7.38
N LEU A 67 -2.80 -9.94 7.53
CA LEU A 67 -1.39 -9.54 7.41
C LEU A 67 -0.52 -10.13 8.53
N SER A 68 -1.06 -10.28 9.74
CA SER A 68 -0.33 -10.86 10.89
C SER A 68 0.05 -12.33 10.70
N GLN A 69 -0.60 -13.03 9.77
CA GLN A 69 -0.27 -14.41 9.41
C GLN A 69 0.92 -14.48 8.43
N LEU A 70 1.33 -13.36 7.84
CA LEU A 70 2.46 -13.29 6.92
C LEU A 70 3.76 -12.99 7.68
N ASN A 71 4.87 -13.52 7.17
CA ASN A 71 6.19 -13.14 7.69
C ASN A 71 6.70 -11.88 6.96
N PRO A 72 6.87 -10.73 7.65
CA PRO A 72 7.27 -9.50 6.99
C PRO A 72 8.68 -9.56 6.38
N LYS A 73 9.58 -10.42 6.90
CA LYS A 73 10.92 -10.62 6.31
C LYS A 73 10.81 -11.25 4.93
N GLN A 74 10.03 -12.32 4.85
CA GLN A 74 9.82 -13.07 3.61
C GLN A 74 9.08 -12.21 2.58
N VAL A 75 8.10 -11.41 3.01
CA VAL A 75 7.42 -10.47 2.11
C VAL A 75 8.41 -9.49 1.49
N ILE A 76 9.28 -8.88 2.28
CA ILE A 76 10.29 -7.94 1.78
C ILE A 76 11.27 -8.63 0.82
N GLU A 77 11.74 -9.82 1.18
CA GLU A 77 12.65 -10.61 0.35
C GLU A 77 12.01 -11.01 -0.98
N HIS A 78 10.77 -11.48 -0.96
CA HIS A 78 10.01 -11.80 -2.17
C HIS A 78 9.80 -10.57 -3.04
N LEU A 79 9.45 -9.42 -2.45
CA LEU A 79 9.31 -8.17 -3.21
C LEU A 79 10.62 -7.80 -3.90
N ASN A 80 11.76 -7.92 -3.21
CA ASN A 80 13.08 -7.63 -3.76
C ASN A 80 13.46 -8.57 -4.91
N ILE A 81 13.20 -9.88 -4.76
CA ILE A 81 13.46 -10.87 -5.79
C ILE A 81 12.55 -10.62 -7.00
N LEU A 82 11.27 -10.36 -6.73
CA LEU A 82 10.26 -10.14 -7.76
C LEU A 82 10.62 -8.94 -8.65
N THR A 83 11.08 -7.84 -8.06
CA THR A 83 11.51 -6.65 -8.79
C THR A 83 12.93 -6.72 -9.34
N GLY A 84 13.62 -7.87 -9.24
CA GLY A 84 14.99 -8.02 -9.71
C GLY A 84 15.98 -7.08 -9.02
N GLY A 85 15.76 -6.76 -7.74
CA GLY A 85 16.57 -5.83 -6.95
C GLY A 85 16.27 -4.35 -7.15
N LEU A 86 15.30 -3.99 -8.02
CA LEU A 86 14.79 -2.62 -8.11
C LEU A 86 13.99 -2.25 -6.85
N GLU A 87 13.93 -0.95 -6.54
CA GLU A 87 13.10 -0.42 -5.44
C GLU A 87 11.62 -0.80 -5.65
N PRO A 88 11.01 -1.64 -4.79
CA PRO A 88 9.62 -2.03 -4.97
C PRO A 88 8.68 -0.87 -4.66
N ILE A 89 7.73 -0.65 -5.56
CA ILE A 89 6.67 0.35 -5.42
C ILE A 89 5.35 -0.41 -5.34
N LEU A 90 4.76 -0.48 -4.15
CA LEU A 90 3.49 -1.19 -3.94
C LEU A 90 2.33 -0.37 -4.48
N MET A 91 1.62 -0.92 -5.46
CA MET A 91 0.64 -0.20 -6.25
C MET A 91 -0.80 -0.70 -6.07
N CYS A 92 -1.74 0.23 -6.11
CA CYS A 92 -3.17 -0.05 -6.12
C CYS A 92 -3.93 0.97 -6.99
N SER A 93 -5.13 0.63 -7.44
CA SER A 93 -5.99 1.50 -8.26
C SER A 93 -6.63 2.67 -7.52
N CYS A 94 -6.67 2.68 -6.18
CA CYS A 94 -7.30 3.74 -5.41
C CYS A 94 -6.48 5.05 -5.48
N ALA A 95 -7.16 6.19 -5.57
CA ALA A 95 -6.52 7.50 -5.46
C ALA A 95 -5.96 7.76 -4.05
N ASN A 96 -4.95 8.62 -3.93
CA ASN A 96 -4.25 8.93 -2.67
C ASN A 96 -5.17 9.56 -1.60
N THR A 97 -6.28 10.17 -2.01
CA THR A 97 -7.27 10.82 -1.13
C THR A 97 -8.34 9.87 -0.59
N LYS A 98 -8.26 8.57 -0.94
CA LYS A 98 -9.27 7.57 -0.58
C LYS A 98 -8.68 6.51 0.33
N PHE A 99 -9.57 5.85 1.08
CA PHE A 99 -9.23 4.64 1.81
C PHE A 99 -8.64 3.60 0.86
N CYS A 100 -7.50 3.01 1.21
CA CYS A 100 -6.84 2.00 0.40
C CYS A 100 -6.04 1.02 1.27
N HIS A 101 -6.11 -0.27 0.94
CA HIS A 101 -5.37 -1.32 1.65
C HIS A 101 -3.85 -1.17 1.50
N ARG A 102 -3.35 -0.53 0.43
CA ARG A 102 -1.90 -0.25 0.28
C ARG A 102 -1.33 0.55 1.44
N HIS A 103 -2.14 1.44 2.02
CA HIS A 103 -1.72 2.23 3.17
C HIS A 103 -1.67 1.37 4.44
N LEU A 104 -2.58 0.40 4.58
CA LEU A 104 -2.55 -0.56 5.69
C LEU A 104 -1.35 -1.52 5.58
N VAL A 105 -0.99 -1.94 4.36
CA VAL A 105 0.21 -2.76 4.10
C VAL A 105 1.48 -1.99 4.46
N ALA A 106 1.58 -0.73 4.03
CA ALA A 106 2.72 0.13 4.38
C ALA A 106 2.82 0.30 5.90
N ASP A 107 1.73 0.68 6.58
CA ASP A 107 1.69 0.79 8.04
C ASP A 107 2.15 -0.51 8.73
N TRP A 108 1.72 -1.66 8.23
CA TRP A 108 2.12 -2.96 8.77
C TRP A 108 3.62 -3.21 8.60
N LEU A 109 4.17 -3.02 7.40
CA LEU A 109 5.61 -3.21 7.14
C LEU A 109 6.48 -2.22 7.93
N GLU A 110 6.05 -0.95 8.06
CA GLU A 110 6.73 0.05 8.87
C GLU A 110 6.79 -0.38 10.35
N ASN A 111 5.67 -0.83 10.92
CA ASN A 111 5.60 -1.27 12.31
C ASN A 111 6.41 -2.54 12.59
N GLU A 112 6.37 -3.52 11.70
CA GLU A 112 7.05 -4.81 11.89
C GLU A 112 8.57 -4.76 11.65
N ARG A 113 9.04 -3.78 10.87
CA ARG A 113 10.42 -3.75 10.37
C ARG A 113 11.15 -2.44 10.62
N GLY A 114 10.49 -1.44 11.19
CA GLY A 114 11.07 -0.11 11.41
C GLY A 114 11.43 0.59 10.10
N LEU A 115 10.75 0.25 9.00
CA LEU A 115 10.97 0.88 7.71
C LEU A 115 10.26 2.24 7.65
N ILE A 116 10.73 3.10 6.74
CA ILE A 116 10.01 4.32 6.34
C ILE A 116 9.58 4.11 4.90
N ILE A 117 8.28 3.97 4.67
CA ILE A 117 7.67 3.73 3.37
C ILE A 117 6.96 5.00 2.94
N GLN A 118 7.44 5.68 1.91
CA GLN A 118 6.84 6.93 1.43
C GLN A 118 5.87 6.70 0.27
N GLU A 119 4.88 7.58 0.12
CA GLU A 119 4.10 7.63 -1.11
C GLU A 119 4.95 8.33 -2.18
N LEU A 120 5.12 7.70 -3.33
CA LEU A 120 5.93 8.23 -4.42
C LEU A 120 5.38 9.61 -4.86
N ASN A 121 6.28 10.59 -5.00
CA ASN A 121 6.00 12.01 -5.27
C ASN A 121 5.30 12.78 -4.14
N PHE A 122 5.07 12.17 -2.97
CA PHE A 122 4.39 12.81 -1.83
C PHE A 122 5.05 12.43 -0.48
N PRO A 123 6.35 12.75 -0.27
CA PRO A 123 7.09 12.36 0.94
C PRO A 123 6.57 13.04 2.24
N GLU A 124 5.80 14.12 2.12
CA GLU A 124 5.22 14.87 3.22
C GLU A 124 3.94 14.25 3.80
N LEU A 125 3.38 13.23 3.12
CA LEU A 125 2.18 12.55 3.57
C LEU A 125 2.50 11.50 4.64
N SER A 126 1.55 11.30 5.55
CA SER A 126 1.59 10.27 6.59
C SER A 126 0.34 9.41 6.53
N ARG A 127 0.42 8.21 7.11
CA ARG A 127 -0.64 7.21 7.03
C ARG A 127 -1.30 6.94 8.38
N LYS A 128 -2.59 6.65 8.31
CA LYS A 128 -3.43 6.27 9.46
C LYS A 128 -4.70 5.62 8.95
N ASN A 129 -4.98 4.42 9.45
CA ASN A 129 -6.24 3.70 9.19
C ASN A 129 -6.59 3.60 7.70
N GLY A 130 -5.59 3.39 6.85
CA GLY A 130 -5.81 3.21 5.41
C GLY A 130 -5.95 4.50 4.60
N TYR A 131 -5.62 5.67 5.18
CA TYR A 131 -5.63 6.96 4.49
C TYR A 131 -4.26 7.63 4.53
N LEU A 132 -4.01 8.52 3.57
CA LEU A 132 -2.95 9.51 3.63
C LEU A 132 -3.46 10.87 4.12
N PHE A 133 -2.65 11.56 4.91
CA PHE A 133 -2.87 12.94 5.35
C PHE A 133 -1.57 13.73 5.33
N LYS A 134 -1.67 15.05 5.16
CA LYS A 134 -0.51 15.93 5.29
C LYS A 134 -0.01 15.92 6.72
N ARG A 135 1.31 15.79 6.93
CA ARG A 135 1.90 16.06 8.25
C ARG A 135 1.54 17.49 8.63
N LYS A 136 0.95 17.68 9.81
CA LYS A 136 0.94 19.01 10.43
C LYS A 136 2.39 19.28 10.80
N ASN A 137 3.05 20.20 10.09
CA ASN A 137 4.26 20.79 10.63
C ASN A 137 3.85 21.46 11.95
N PRO A 138 4.56 21.23 13.08
CA PRO A 138 4.35 22.05 14.26
C PRO A 138 4.54 23.50 13.80
N THR A 139 3.48 24.30 13.89
CA THR A 139 3.59 25.73 13.65
C THR A 139 4.55 26.27 14.69
N LEU A 140 5.59 27.00 14.25
CA LEU A 140 6.53 27.67 15.17
C LEU A 140 5.85 28.77 16.00
N PHE A 141 4.58 29.05 15.72
CA PHE A 141 3.73 29.98 16.43
C PHE A 141 2.41 29.25 16.78
N PRO A 142 2.14 28.98 18.07
CA PRO A 142 0.79 28.72 18.56
C PRO A 142 0.00 30.05 18.57
N ASP A 143 -1.30 29.98 18.26
CA ASP A 143 -2.26 31.09 18.41
C ASP A 143 -2.42 31.51 19.88
#